data_AF-A0A4Y2QHC0-F1
#
_entry.id   AF-A0A4Y2QHC0-F1
#
_cell.length_a   1.000
_cell.length_b   1.000
_cell.length_c   1.000
_cell.angle_alpha   90.00
_cell.angle_beta   90.00
_cell.angle_gamma   90.00
#
_symmetry.space_group_name_H-M   'P 1'
#
loop_
_entity.id
_entity.type
_entity.pdbx_description
1 polymer ?
#
loop_
_entity_poly.entity_id
_entity_poly.type
_entity_poly.pdbx_seq_one_letter_code
_entity_poly.pdbx_strand_id
1 'polypeptide(L)'
;MSSPNITYIPNFYSQEECNEMFTKLSKCPSKQPIIKVWGKSYRPLRKSCSYGDMDIKYEYSGHCELPLPWNRTLLKIKSDVEKKTGFEYNFVLLNFYESGQA
;
A
#
# COMPACT_ATOMS: atom_id res chain seq x y z
N MET A 1 13.88 27.26 4.04
CA MET A 1 13.38 25.94 3.62
C MET A 1 12.01 26.17 3.01
N SER A 2 11.80 25.84 1.74
CA SER A 2 10.46 25.90 1.13
C SER A 2 9.56 24.87 1.81
N SER A 3 8.33 25.26 2.16
CA SER A 3 7.34 24.34 2.72
C SER A 3 7.16 23.12 1.80
N PRO A 4 6.96 21.91 2.36
CA PRO A 4 6.74 20.74 1.54
C PRO A 4 5.47 20.93 0.69
N ASN A 5 5.56 20.60 -0.60
CA ASN A 5 4.44 20.69 -1.52
C ASN A 5 3.50 19.49 -1.27
N ILE A 6 2.54 19.68 -0.36
CA ILE A 6 1.56 18.66 0.04
C ILE A 6 0.18 19.10 -0.44
N THR A 7 -0.48 18.22 -1.20
CA THR A 7 -1.87 18.43 -1.64
C THR A 7 -2.79 17.43 -0.94
N TYR A 8 -3.84 17.91 -0.30
CA TYR A 8 -4.89 17.09 0.29
C TYR A 8 -6.16 17.16 -0.56
N ILE A 9 -6.70 15.99 -0.94
CA ILE A 9 -7.92 15.89 -1.74
C ILE A 9 -8.95 15.14 -0.88
N PRO A 10 -9.86 15.85 -0.18
CA PRO A 10 -10.91 15.19 0.59
C PRO A 10 -11.87 14.47 -0.35
N ASN A 11 -12.46 13.37 0.13
CA ASN A 11 -13.51 12.64 -0.58
C ASN A 11 -13.14 12.28 -2.02
N PHE A 12 -11.89 11.82 -2.24
CA PHE A 12 -11.41 11.40 -3.56
C PHE A 12 -12.27 10.29 -4.18
N TYR A 13 -12.86 9.45 -3.34
CA TYR A 13 -13.91 8.49 -3.68
C TYR A 13 -15.17 8.77 -2.87
N SER A 14 -16.32 8.30 -3.37
CA SER A 14 -17.55 8.30 -2.58
C SER A 14 -17.47 7.30 -1.41
N GLN A 15 -18.36 7.42 -0.43
CA GLN A 15 -18.41 6.49 0.70
C GLN A 15 -18.72 5.05 0.23
N GLU A 16 -19.59 4.91 -0.77
CA GLU A 16 -19.97 3.64 -1.37
C GLU A 16 -18.76 2.98 -2.05
N GLU A 17 -18.01 3.74 -2.85
CA GLU A 17 -16.78 3.27 -3.48
C GLU A 17 -15.75 2.84 -2.41
N CYS A 18 -15.58 3.64 -1.35
CA CYS A 18 -14.68 3.31 -0.24
C CYS A 18 -15.05 1.98 0.42
N ASN A 19 -16.33 1.77 0.72
CA ASN A 19 -16.81 0.55 1.38
C ASN A 19 -16.61 -0.70 0.50
N GLU A 20 -16.88 -0.58 -0.81
CA GLU A 20 -16.68 -1.66 -1.77
C GLU A 20 -15.19 -2.01 -1.91
N MET A 21 -14.33 -1.00 -2.08
CA MET A 21 -12.88 -1.20 -2.17
C MET A 21 -12.33 -1.82 -0.90
N PHE A 22 -12.73 -1.32 0.28
CA PHE A 22 -12.32 -1.86 1.57
C PHE A 22 -12.69 -3.33 1.72
N THR A 23 -13.93 -3.71 1.36
CA THR A 23 -14.41 -5.10 1.43
C THR A 23 -13.58 -6.04 0.53
N LYS A 24 -13.13 -5.56 -0.62
CA LYS A 24 -12.27 -6.35 -1.53
C LYS A 24 -10.84 -6.43 -1.03
N LEU A 25 -10.25 -5.30 -0.63
CA LEU A 25 -8.84 -5.21 -0.24
C LEU A 25 -8.55 -5.85 1.12
N SER A 26 -9.51 -5.84 2.05
CA SER A 26 -9.40 -6.53 3.35
C SER A 26 -9.19 -8.06 3.24
N LYS A 27 -9.46 -8.65 2.07
CA LYS A 27 -9.28 -10.08 1.79
C LYS A 27 -7.93 -10.40 1.14
N CYS A 28 -7.10 -9.40 0.86
CA CYS A 28 -5.77 -9.62 0.29
C CYS A 28 -4.91 -10.49 1.23
N PRO A 29 -4.00 -11.33 0.69
CA PRO A 29 -3.20 -12.29 1.46
C PRO A 29 -2.06 -11.58 2.21
N SER A 30 -2.42 -10.77 3.20
CA SER A 30 -1.49 -10.00 4.01
C SER A 30 -0.72 -10.87 4.99
N LYS A 31 0.54 -10.50 5.25
CA LYS A 31 1.45 -11.19 6.17
C LYS A 31 1.96 -10.20 7.21
N GLN A 32 2.45 -10.71 8.33
CA GLN A 32 3.12 -9.90 9.34
C GLN A 32 4.62 -10.27 9.37
N PRO A 33 5.43 -9.70 8.45
CA PRO A 33 6.84 -10.07 8.35
C PRO A 33 7.61 -9.60 9.57
N ILE A 34 8.59 -10.39 10.01
CA ILE A 34 9.59 -9.93 10.98
C ILE A 34 10.57 -9.04 10.24
N ILE A 35 10.76 -7.81 10.73
CA ILE A 35 11.67 -6.83 10.15
C ILE A 35 12.89 -6.62 11.06
N LYS A 36 14.02 -6.21 10.50
CA LYS A 36 15.24 -5.84 11.25
C LYS A 36 15.41 -4.33 11.34
N VAL A 37 15.35 -3.80 12.56
CA VAL A 37 15.64 -2.38 12.83
C VAL A 37 16.84 -2.32 13.77
N TRP A 38 17.91 -1.66 13.33
CA TRP A 38 19.17 -1.55 14.08
C TRP A 38 19.70 -2.89 14.61
N GLY A 39 19.68 -3.94 13.78
CA GLY A 39 20.16 -5.27 14.12
C GLY A 39 19.22 -6.11 14.99
N LYS A 40 18.13 -5.54 15.50
CA LYS A 40 17.12 -6.25 16.30
C LYS A 40 15.92 -6.62 15.44
N SER A 41 15.35 -7.80 15.70
CA SER A 41 14.16 -8.30 15.00
C SER A 41 12.87 -7.82 15.68
N TYR A 42 11.94 -7.28 14.91
CA TYR A 42 10.66 -6.77 15.38
C TYR A 42 9.51 -7.36 14.57
N ARG A 43 8.40 -7.66 15.25
CA ARG A 43 7.12 -8.00 14.60
C ARG A 43 6.25 -6.74 14.61
N PRO A 44 5.95 -6.14 13.45
CA PRO A 44 5.15 -4.92 13.40
C PRO A 44 3.69 -5.22 13.74
N LEU A 45 2.96 -4.28 14.34
CA LEU A 45 1.52 -4.44 14.65
C LEU A 45 0.61 -4.49 13.40
N ARG A 46 1.16 -4.16 12.22
CA ARG A 46 0.45 -4.18 10.95
C ARG A 46 0.71 -5.47 10.18
N LYS A 47 -0.28 -5.91 9.40
CA LYS A 47 -0.07 -6.84 8.30
C LYS A 47 0.17 -6.06 7.01
N SER A 48 0.91 -6.61 6.08
CA SER A 48 1.16 -5.99 4.79
C SER A 48 1.18 -7.00 3.65
N CYS A 49 0.85 -6.54 2.46
CA CYS A 49 1.17 -7.20 1.20
C CYS A 49 1.45 -6.14 0.14
N SER A 50 2.19 -6.52 -0.89
CA SER A 50 2.55 -5.62 -1.98
C SER A 50 1.99 -6.13 -3.31
N TYR A 51 1.69 -5.18 -4.20
CA TYR A 51 1.27 -5.42 -5.58
C TYR A 51 2.07 -4.52 -6.51
N GLY A 52 2.30 -4.96 -7.74
CA GLY A 52 3.17 -4.25 -8.65
C GLY A 52 3.38 -4.97 -9.97
N ASP A 53 4.20 -4.36 -10.81
CA ASP A 53 4.59 -4.95 -12.09
C ASP A 53 5.51 -6.16 -11.85
N MET A 54 5.46 -7.14 -12.76
CA MET A 54 6.08 -8.47 -12.55
C MET A 54 7.61 -8.43 -12.40
N ASP A 55 8.27 -7.38 -12.91
CA ASP A 55 9.74 -7.27 -12.91
C ASP A 55 10.29 -6.43 -11.74
N ILE A 56 9.43 -6.05 -10.80
CA ILE A 56 9.84 -5.21 -9.67
C ILE A 56 10.14 -6.07 -8.46
N LYS A 57 11.29 -5.79 -7.85
CA LYS A 57 11.71 -6.39 -6.58
C LYS A 57 11.65 -5.34 -5.50
N TYR A 58 10.87 -5.58 -4.46
CA TYR A 58 10.82 -4.70 -3.29
C TYR A 58 11.73 -5.25 -2.20
N GLU A 59 12.71 -4.45 -1.78
CA GLU A 59 13.57 -4.76 -0.65
C GLU A 59 13.35 -3.77 0.48
N TYR A 60 13.06 -4.29 1.67
CA TYR A 60 12.87 -3.49 2.86
C TYR A 60 13.39 -4.24 4.08
N SER A 61 14.30 -3.59 4.83
CA SER A 61 14.78 -4.10 6.12
C SER A 61 15.43 -5.50 6.01
N GLY A 62 16.11 -5.76 4.88
CA GLY A 62 16.71 -7.06 4.56
C GLY A 62 15.72 -8.15 4.15
N HIS A 63 14.44 -7.80 4.00
CA HIS A 63 13.42 -8.68 3.42
C HIS A 63 13.18 -8.28 1.96
N CYS A 64 13.32 -9.24 1.06
CA CYS A 64 12.91 -9.08 -0.31
C CYS A 64 11.56 -9.79 -0.52
N GLU A 65 10.60 -9.10 -1.11
CA GLU A 65 9.35 -9.68 -1.55
C GLU A 65 9.10 -9.32 -3.02
N LEU A 66 8.69 -10.32 -3.80
CA LEU A 66 8.13 -10.08 -5.12
C LEU A 66 6.67 -9.64 -4.93
N PRO A 67 6.25 -8.50 -5.50
CA PRO A 67 4.89 -8.06 -5.38
C PRO A 67 3.95 -9.03 -6.08
N LEU A 68 2.72 -9.11 -5.57
CA LEU A 68 1.65 -9.84 -6.23
C LEU A 68 1.25 -9.12 -7.53
N PRO A 69 0.75 -9.86 -8.54
CA PRO A 69 0.22 -9.23 -9.75
C PRO A 69 -1.00 -8.38 -9.40
N TRP A 70 -1.09 -7.19 -10.01
CA TRP A 70 -2.18 -6.26 -9.81
C TRP A 70 -3.57 -6.92 -9.88
N ASN A 71 -4.42 -6.64 -8.89
CA ASN A 71 -5.83 -7.01 -8.95
C ASN A 71 -6.67 -5.85 -9.52
N ARG A 72 -7.92 -6.14 -9.94
CA ARG A 72 -8.80 -5.16 -10.58
C ARG A 72 -9.07 -3.92 -9.72
N THR A 73 -9.22 -4.08 -8.40
CA THR A 73 -9.47 -2.95 -7.49
C THR A 73 -8.25 -2.03 -7.41
N LEU A 74 -7.06 -2.61 -7.31
CA LEU A 74 -5.82 -1.82 -7.27
C LEU A 74 -5.50 -1.17 -8.62
N LEU A 75 -5.82 -1.80 -9.76
CA LEU A 75 -5.70 -1.18 -11.07
C LEU A 75 -6.61 0.04 -11.21
N LYS A 76 -7.84 -0.03 -10.70
CA LYS A 76 -8.74 1.14 -10.65
C LYS A 76 -8.10 2.25 -9.82
N ILE A 77 -7.67 1.95 -8.60
CA ILE A 77 -7.05 2.94 -7.70
C ILE A 77 -5.82 3.58 -8.34
N LYS A 78 -4.94 2.76 -8.92
CA LYS A 78 -3.77 3.20 -9.67
C LYS A 78 -4.19 4.17 -10.77
N SER A 79 -5.06 3.74 -11.68
CA SER A 79 -5.51 4.57 -12.81
C SER A 79 -6.12 5.91 -12.36
N ASP A 80 -6.93 5.92 -11.30
CA ASP A 80 -7.58 7.14 -10.81
C ASP A 80 -6.55 8.11 -10.21
N VAL A 81 -5.58 7.60 -9.44
CA VAL A 81 -4.49 8.41 -8.87
C VAL A 81 -3.55 8.93 -9.96
N GLU A 82 -3.19 8.11 -10.94
CA GLU A 82 -2.36 8.51 -12.08
C GLU A 82 -3.04 9.62 -12.88
N LYS A 83 -4.33 9.47 -13.18
CA LYS A 83 -5.12 10.51 -13.85
C LYS A 83 -5.17 11.82 -13.04
N LYS A 84 -5.23 11.73 -11.70
CA LYS A 84 -5.30 12.92 -10.83
C LYS A 84 -3.96 13.63 -10.70
N THR A 85 -2.86 12.89 -10.69
CA THR A 85 -1.52 13.40 -10.36
C THR A 85 -0.66 13.65 -11.59
N GLY A 86 -0.96 13.00 -12.72
CA GLY A 86 -0.15 13.06 -13.94
C GLY A 86 1.12 12.22 -13.90
N PHE A 87 1.28 11.38 -12.87
CA PHE A 87 2.42 10.46 -12.72
C PHE A 87 1.98 9.02 -12.93
N GLU A 88 2.95 8.15 -13.20
CA GLU A 88 2.75 6.70 -13.24
C GLU A 88 3.32 6.06 -11.97
N TYR A 89 2.69 4.98 -11.53
CA TYR A 89 3.12 4.15 -10.41
C TYR A 89 3.28 2.71 -10.88
N ASN A 90 4.16 1.95 -10.24
CA ASN A 90 4.45 0.57 -10.64
C ASN A 90 4.41 -0.40 -9.46
N PHE A 91 4.15 0.12 -8.26
CA PHE A 91 4.14 -0.62 -7.01
C PHE A 91 3.19 0.02 -5.99
N VAL A 92 2.55 -0.80 -5.16
CA VAL A 92 1.77 -0.37 -4.00
C VAL A 92 2.01 -1.32 -2.83
N LEU A 93 2.16 -0.74 -1.64
CA LEU A 93 2.21 -1.47 -0.38
C LEU A 93 0.92 -1.25 0.40
N LEU A 94 0.16 -2.31 0.63
CA LEU A 94 -1.02 -2.27 1.49
C LEU A 94 -0.59 -2.54 2.93
N ASN A 95 -1.04 -1.69 3.85
CA ASN A 95 -0.82 -1.87 5.28
C ASN A 95 -2.18 -1.98 5.98
N PHE A 96 -2.40 -3.07 6.69
CA PHE A 96 -3.62 -3.36 7.43
C PHE A 96 -3.35 -3.15 8.92
N TYR A 97 -4.12 -2.24 9.51
CA TYR A 97 -4.07 -1.90 10.93
C TYR A 97 -5.36 -2.42 11.57
N GLU A 98 -5.25 -3.44 12.42
CA GLU A 98 -6.42 -4.06 13.07
C GLU A 98 -6.98 -3.18 14.20
N SER A 99 -6.13 -2.38 14.82
CA SER A 99 -6.51 -1.42 15.85
C SER A 99 -5.64 -0.16 15.74
N GLY A 100 -6.02 0.90 16.45
CA GLY A 100 -5.23 2.12 16.60
C GLY A 100 -4.18 2.05 17.71
N GLN A 101 -3.84 0.86 18.21
CA GLN A 101 -2.79 0.70 19.21
C GLN A 101 -1.43 1.07 18.60
N ALA A 102 -0.70 1.92 19.32
CA ALA A 102 0.67 2.33 19.00
C ALA A 102 1.69 1.35 19.58
#